data_AF-A0A0F9NQI7-F1
#
_entry.id   AF-A0A0F9NQI7-F1
#
_cell.length_a   1.000
_cell.length_b   1.000
_cell.length_c   1.000
_cell.angle_alpha   90.00
_cell.angle_beta   90.00
_cell.angle_gamma   90.00
#
_symmetry.space_group_name_H-M   'P 1'
#
loop_
_entity.id
_entity.type
_entity.pdbx_description
1 polymer ?
#
loop_
_entity_poly.entity_id
_entity_poly.type
_entity_poly.pdbx_seq_one_letter_code
_entity_poly.pdbx_strand_id
1 'polypeptide(L)' 'MTKLEQNENGNYLCPHCKSVLTPIIKDWMNAITDYLCHQCKVGLKVLEERGILAYGKM' A
#
# COMPACT_ATOMS: atom_id res chain seq x y z
N MET A 1 6.78 11.12 4.28
CA MET A 1 6.22 9.80 3.92
C MET A 1 5.39 9.30 5.09
N THR A 2 4.21 8.73 4.84
CA THR A 2 3.30 8.29 5.90
C THR A 2 3.29 6.77 5.94
N LYS A 3 3.41 6.18 7.14
CA LYS A 3 3.37 4.72 7.34
C LYS A 3 1.97 4.19 7.00
N LEU A 4 1.89 3.05 6.30
CA LEU A 4 0.63 2.33 6.14
C LEU A 4 0.30 1.54 7.41
N GLU A 5 -0.96 1.64 7.84
CA GLU A 5 -1.49 0.85 8.96
C GLU A 5 -1.97 -0.51 8.47
N GLN A 6 -1.86 -1.53 9.33
CA GLN A 6 -2.39 -2.87 9.08
C GLN A 6 -3.58 -3.15 10.00
N ASN A 7 -4.53 -3.94 9.53
CA ASN A 7 -5.56 -4.53 10.40
C ASN A 7 -5.05 -5.78 11.13
N GLU A 8 -5.92 -6.38 11.94
CA GLU A 8 -5.63 -7.60 12.72
C GLU A 8 -5.21 -8.80 11.86
N ASN A 9 -5.59 -8.81 10.58
CA ASN A 9 -5.24 -9.85 9.61
C ASN A 9 -3.93 -9.53 8.85
N GLY A 10 -3.21 -8.45 9.19
CA GLY A 10 -1.98 -8.03 8.52
C GLY A 10 -2.18 -7.33 7.17
N ASN A 11 -3.41 -7.01 6.77
CA ASN A 11 -3.68 -6.32 5.51
C ASN A 11 -3.51 -4.82 5.66
N TYR A 12 -2.85 -4.18 4.69
CA TYR A 12 -2.69 -2.73 4.68
C TYR A 12 -3.98 -1.99 4.38
N LEU A 13 -4.18 -0.86 5.05
CA LEU A 13 -5.40 -0.06 4.97
C LEU A 13 -5.17 1.24 4.23
N CYS A 14 -6.17 1.64 3.45
CA CYS A 14 -6.19 2.93 2.78
C CYS A 14 -6.25 4.05 3.82
N PRO A 15 -5.38 5.06 3.75
CA PRO A 15 -5.38 6.18 4.71
C PRO A 15 -6.64 7.06 4.62
N HIS A 16 -7.35 7.02 3.50
CA HIS A 16 -8.51 7.89 3.24
C HIS A 16 -9.84 7.25 3.65
N CYS A 17 -10.06 5.99 3.27
CA CYS A 17 -11.33 5.28 3.48
C CYS A 17 -11.21 4.03 4.36
N LYS A 18 -10.02 3.76 4.95
CA LYS A 18 -9.72 2.61 5.83
C LYS A 18 -10.06 1.22 5.25
N SER A 19 -10.35 1.15 3.95
CA SER A 19 -10.59 -0.09 3.23
C SER A 19 -9.28 -0.82 2.94
N VAL A 20 -9.33 -2.14 2.82
CA VAL A 20 -8.17 -2.98 2.49
C VAL A 20 -7.58 -2.57 1.14
N LEU A 21 -6.27 -2.44 1.11
CA LEU A 21 -5.50 -2.17 -0.10
C LEU A 21 -5.14 -3.47 -0.81
N THR A 22 -5.22 -3.46 -2.14
CA THR A 22 -4.78 -4.56 -2.99
C THR A 22 -3.33 -4.31 -3.40
N PRO A 23 -2.40 -5.24 -3.15
CA PRO A 23 -1.03 -5.11 -3.61
C PRO A 23 -0.98 -5.22 -5.14
N ILE A 24 -0.17 -4.36 -5.77
CA ILE A 24 0.19 -4.48 -7.18
C ILE A 24 1.57 -5.13 -7.22
N ILE A 25 1.61 -6.37 -7.70
CA ILE A 25 2.85 -7.12 -7.87
C ILE A 25 3.42 -6.76 -9.23
N LYS A 26 4.69 -6.34 -9.25
CA LYS A 26 5.44 -6.18 -10.50
C LYS A 26 6.28 -7.44 -10.72
N ASP A 27 5.87 -8.24 -11.70
CA ASP A 27 6.45 -9.57 -11.99
C ASP A 27 7.98 -9.54 -12.21
N TRP A 28 8.52 -8.46 -12.76
CA TRP A 28 9.95 -8.32 -13.02
C TRP A 28 10.80 -8.17 -11.75
N MET A 29 10.21 -7.85 -10.60
CA MET A 29 10.89 -7.74 -9.31
C MET A 29 10.41 -8.75 -8.27
N ASN A 30 9.32 -9.50 -8.54
CA ASN A 30 8.58 -10.27 -7.53
C ASN A 30 8.32 -9.47 -6.23
N ALA A 31 8.15 -8.16 -6.36
CA ALA A 31 8.03 -7.23 -5.25
C ALA A 31 6.76 -6.39 -5.39
N ILE A 32 6.14 -6.08 -4.25
CA ILE A 32 5.01 -5.17 -4.19
C ILE A 32 5.58 -3.75 -4.15
N THR A 33 5.40 -3.01 -5.25
CA THR A 33 5.87 -1.62 -5.34
C THR A 33 4.76 -0.60 -5.14
N ASP A 34 3.51 -1.03 -5.31
CA ASP A 34 2.35 -0.14 -5.28
C ASP A 34 1.16 -0.86 -4.63
N TYR A 35 0.25 -0.08 -4.06
CA TYR A 35 -1.03 -0.56 -3.55
C TYR A 35 -2.18 0.21 -4.17
N LEU A 36 -3.30 -0.45 -4.41
CA LEU A 36 -4.51 0.17 -4.94
C LEU A 36 -5.62 0.14 -3.89
N CYS A 37 -6.30 1.27 -3.69
CA CYS A 37 -7.57 1.29 -3.00
C CYS A 37 -8.73 1.24 -4.01
N HIS A 38 -9.53 0.17 -4.00
CA HIS A 38 -10.67 0.05 -4.91
C HIS A 38 -11.85 0.97 -4.58
N GLN A 39 -11.99 1.38 -3.31
CA GLN A 39 -13.05 2.29 -2.86
C GLN A 39 -12.71 3.73 -3.24
N CYS A 40 -11.52 4.19 -2.86
CA CYS A 40 -11.08 5.54 -3.13
C CYS A 40 -10.54 5.76 -4.56
N LYS A 41 -10.31 4.68 -5.34
CA LYS A 41 -9.66 4.69 -6.67
C LYS A 41 -8.28 5.38 -6.67
N VAL A 42 -7.56 5.31 -5.55
CA VAL A 42 -6.24 5.91 -5.38
C VAL A 42 -5.16 4.83 -5.43
N GLY A 43 -4.10 5.10 -6.21
CA GLY A 43 -2.85 4.35 -6.17
C GLY A 43 -1.90 4.95 -5.13
N LEU A 44 -1.28 4.07 -4.34
CA LEU A 44 -0.31 4.41 -3.31
C LEU A 44 1.01 3.79 -3.72
N LYS A 45 1.95 4.63 -4.17
CA LYS A 45 3.31 4.17 -4.41
C LYS A 45 3.98 3.92 -3.07
N VAL A 46 4.43 2.70 -2.84
CA VAL A 46 5.09 2.32 -1.60
C VAL A 46 6.58 2.16 -1.83
N LEU A 47 7.36 2.60 -0.84
CA LEU A 47 8.77 2.30 -0.74
C LEU A 47 8.95 1.48 0.53
N GLU A 48 9.61 0.33 0.39
CA GLU A 48 10.03 -0.46 1.54
C GLU A 48 11.37 0.07 2.02
N GLU A 49 11.36 0.80 3.13
CA GLU A 49 12.57 1.28 3.79
C GLU A 49 12.67 0.58 5.14
N ARG A 50 13.63 -0.35 5.28
CA ARG A 50 13.87 -1.12 6.52
C ARG A 50 12.63 -1.88 7.03
N GLY A 51 11.84 -2.47 6.12
CA GLY A 51 10.63 -3.23 6.46
C GLY A 51 9.40 -2.38 6.78
N ILE A 52 9.45 -1.06 6.54
CA ILE A 52 8.32 -0.15 6.71
C ILE A 52 7.83 0.27 5.32
N LEU A 53 6.58 -0.07 5.00
CA LEU A 53 5.92 0.46 3.81
C LEU A 53 5.39 1.85 4.08
N ALA A 54 5.99 2.83 3.40
CA ALA A 54 5.58 4.21 3.44
C ALA A 54 5.04 4.64 2.07
N TYR A 55 3.97 5.44 2.04
CA TYR A 55 3.37 5.88 0.78
C TYR A 55 3.59 7.36 0.48
N GLY A 56 3.65 7.67 -0.82
CA GLY A 56 3.58 9.02 -1.38
C GLY A 56 2.34 9.15 -2.28
N LYS A 57 1.77 10.36 -2.33
CA LYS A 57 0.71 10.69 -3.29
C LYS A 57 1.37 10.88 -4.66
N MET A 58 0.96 10.11 -5.66
CA MET A 58 1.32 10.37 -7.06
C MET A 58 0.59 11.59 -7.59
#